data_AF-A0A2W6B009-F1
#
_entry.id   AF-A0A2W6B009-F1
#
_cell.length_a   1.000
_cell.length_b   1.000
_cell.length_c   1.000
_cell.angle_alpha   90.00
_cell.angle_beta   90.00
_cell.angle_gamma   90.00
#
_symmetry.space_group_name_H-M   'P 1'
#
loop_
_entity.id
_entity.type
_entity.pdbx_description
1 polymer ?
#
loop_
_entity_poly.entity_id
_entity_poly.type
_entity_poly.pdbx_seq_one_letter_code
_entity_poly.pdbx_strand_id
1 'polypeptide(L)'
;DIYSIEDLAQLVDELKTANPSVRVSVKVPVVPGIGTIAVGIAKSGADIITLSGYDGGTGAARTHALKHVGLPSDIGVVEAHRALVAAG
;
A
#
# COMPACT_ATOMS: atom_id res chain seq x y z
N ASP A 1 8.06 10.71 -7.90
CA ASP A 1 7.46 11.65 -6.93
C ASP A 1 5.98 11.41 -6.83
N ILE A 2 5.52 11.01 -5.66
CA ILE A 2 4.10 10.76 -5.36
C ILE A 2 3.84 11.54 -4.09
N TYR A 3 3.08 12.65 -4.19
CA TYR A 3 2.75 13.51 -3.06
C TYR A 3 1.28 13.40 -2.66
N SER A 4 0.45 12.87 -3.55
CA SER A 4 -1.00 12.73 -3.40
C SER A 4 -1.50 11.40 -3.96
N ILE A 5 -2.78 11.09 -3.73
CA ILE A 5 -3.40 9.87 -4.28
C ILE A 5 -3.65 10.00 -5.78
N GLU A 6 -3.84 11.22 -6.26
CA GLU A 6 -3.99 11.57 -7.67
C GLU A 6 -2.69 11.33 -8.43
N ASP A 7 -1.53 11.68 -7.84
CA ASP A 7 -0.21 11.37 -8.44
C ASP A 7 0.00 9.86 -8.57
N LEU A 8 -0.44 9.07 -7.59
CA LEU A 8 -0.39 7.61 -7.66
C LEU A 8 -1.28 7.11 -8.81
N ALA A 9 -2.50 7.62 -8.93
CA ALA A 9 -3.42 7.24 -10.01
C ALA A 9 -2.83 7.53 -11.39
N GLN A 10 -2.22 8.72 -11.56
CA GLN A 10 -1.52 9.08 -12.79
C GLN A 10 -0.36 8.10 -13.08
N LEU A 11 0.47 7.77 -12.10
CA LEU A 11 1.56 6.83 -12.29
C LEU A 11 1.06 5.42 -12.68
N VAL A 12 -0.02 4.94 -12.04
CA VAL A 12 -0.63 3.66 -12.41
C VAL A 12 -1.14 3.68 -13.86
N ASP A 13 -1.80 4.76 -14.27
CA ASP A 13 -2.30 4.93 -15.63
C ASP A 13 -1.16 4.98 -16.67
N GLU A 14 -0.08 5.69 -16.37
CA GLU A 14 1.12 5.75 -17.21
C GLU A 14 1.76 4.36 -17.38
N LEU A 15 1.88 3.58 -16.30
CA LEU A 15 2.41 2.21 -16.35
C LEU A 15 1.54 1.28 -17.20
N LYS A 16 0.22 1.37 -17.06
CA LYS A 16 -0.73 0.56 -17.84
C LYS A 16 -0.82 1.02 -19.30
N THR A 17 -0.64 2.31 -19.57
CA THR A 17 -0.54 2.85 -20.92
C THR A 17 0.72 2.33 -21.63
N ALA A 18 1.85 2.31 -20.92
CA ALA A 18 3.12 1.78 -21.46
C ALA A 18 3.08 0.26 -21.67
N ASN A 19 2.39 -0.49 -20.81
CA ASN A 19 2.17 -1.92 -20.97
C ASN A 19 0.74 -2.31 -20.53
N PRO A 20 -0.22 -2.44 -21.48
CA PRO A 20 -1.62 -2.75 -21.17
C PRO A 20 -1.84 -4.09 -20.46
N SER A 21 -0.86 -4.99 -20.47
CA SER A 21 -0.92 -6.30 -19.81
C SER A 21 -0.30 -6.32 -18.40
N VAL A 22 0.31 -5.20 -17.97
CA VAL A 22 0.99 -5.15 -16.67
C VAL A 22 -0.03 -5.17 -15.52
N ARG A 23 0.34 -5.86 -14.44
CA ARG A 23 -0.33 -5.69 -13.14
C ARG A 23 0.53 -4.78 -12.27
N VAL A 24 -0.08 -3.76 -11.69
CA VAL A 24 0.59 -2.81 -10.81
C VAL A 24 0.31 -3.17 -9.36
N SER A 25 1.39 -3.42 -8.61
CA SER A 25 1.33 -3.66 -7.17
C SER A 25 1.82 -2.44 -6.39
N VAL A 26 1.03 -1.98 -5.45
CA VAL A 26 1.41 -0.92 -4.51
C VAL A 26 1.73 -1.55 -3.17
N LYS A 27 3.00 -1.47 -2.76
CA LYS A 27 3.48 -1.99 -1.46
C LYS A 27 3.50 -0.87 -0.43
N VAL A 28 2.81 -1.07 0.68
CA VAL A 28 2.71 -0.10 1.77
C VAL A 28 2.95 -0.73 3.15
N PRO A 29 3.61 -0.02 4.07
CA PRO A 29 3.71 -0.47 5.46
C PRO A 29 2.34 -0.38 6.14
N VAL A 30 2.08 -1.26 7.10
CA VAL A 30 0.89 -1.13 7.95
C VAL A 30 1.09 0.02 8.94
N VAL A 31 0.15 0.96 8.90
CA VAL A 31 0.10 2.17 9.73
C VAL A 31 -1.35 2.46 10.14
N PRO A 32 -1.58 3.31 11.16
CA PRO A 32 -2.95 3.73 11.48
C PRO A 32 -3.68 4.32 10.27
N GLY A 33 -4.92 3.91 10.03
CA GLY A 33 -5.72 4.37 8.90
C GLY A 33 -5.43 3.65 7.57
N ILE A 34 -4.78 2.48 7.63
CA ILE A 34 -4.47 1.68 6.44
C ILE A 34 -5.72 1.30 5.65
N GLY A 35 -6.89 1.20 6.29
CA GLY A 35 -8.16 0.96 5.60
C GLY A 35 -8.50 2.05 4.59
N THR A 36 -8.45 3.31 5.00
CA THR A 36 -8.69 4.47 4.12
C THR A 36 -7.65 4.55 3.01
N ILE A 37 -6.38 4.30 3.33
CA ILE A 37 -5.27 4.29 2.37
C ILE A 37 -5.50 3.19 1.33
N ALA A 38 -5.88 1.98 1.74
CA ALA A 38 -6.14 0.86 0.84
C ALA A 38 -7.28 1.15 -0.14
N VAL A 39 -8.37 1.79 0.33
CA VAL A 39 -9.47 2.23 -0.54
C VAL A 39 -8.98 3.26 -1.58
N GLY A 40 -8.12 4.20 -1.16
CA GLY A 40 -7.49 5.16 -2.09
C GLY A 40 -6.65 4.46 -3.16
N ILE A 41 -5.79 3.53 -2.76
CA ILE A 41 -4.93 2.75 -3.66
C ILE A 41 -5.77 1.93 -4.65
N ALA A 42 -6.85 1.30 -4.19
CA ALA A 42 -7.75 0.55 -5.08
C ALA A 42 -8.37 1.48 -6.14
N LYS A 43 -8.83 2.68 -5.72
CA LYS A 43 -9.38 3.69 -6.63
C LYS A 43 -8.37 4.29 -7.60
N SER A 44 -7.07 4.23 -7.28
CA SER A 44 -6.00 4.66 -8.18
C SER A 44 -5.77 3.70 -9.34
N GLY A 45 -6.50 2.59 -9.43
CA GLY A 45 -6.39 1.59 -10.49
C GLY A 45 -5.32 0.52 -10.26
N ALA A 46 -4.74 0.43 -9.05
CA ALA A 46 -3.79 -0.62 -8.72
C ALA A 46 -4.46 -1.99 -8.70
N ASP A 47 -3.75 -3.02 -9.18
CA ASP A 47 -4.29 -4.39 -9.26
C ASP A 47 -4.04 -5.19 -7.98
N ILE A 48 -2.97 -4.85 -7.25
CA ILE A 48 -2.54 -5.57 -6.06
C ILE A 48 -2.13 -4.55 -4.98
N ILE A 49 -2.61 -4.76 -3.76
CA ILE A 49 -2.16 -4.02 -2.57
C ILE A 49 -1.36 -4.97 -1.69
N THR A 50 -0.07 -4.71 -1.52
CA THR A 50 0.80 -5.51 -0.64
C THR A 50 0.99 -4.78 0.69
N LEU A 51 0.49 -5.37 1.76
CA LEU A 51 0.68 -4.85 3.13
C LEU A 51 1.93 -5.49 3.75
N SER A 52 2.75 -4.68 4.43
CA SER A 52 3.93 -5.16 5.14
C SER A 52 3.91 -4.71 6.59
N GLY A 53 3.96 -5.67 7.52
CA GLY A 53 4.07 -5.40 8.95
C GLY A 53 5.44 -4.87 9.34
N TYR A 54 5.59 -4.50 10.61
CA TYR A 54 6.87 -4.04 11.17
C TYR A 54 7.96 -5.14 11.21
N ASP A 55 7.58 -6.39 11.04
CA ASP A 55 8.43 -7.58 11.13
C ASP A 55 9.24 -7.86 9.84
N GLY A 56 9.15 -6.96 8.86
CA GLY A 56 9.94 -7.02 7.63
C GLY A 56 11.45 -6.87 7.87
N GLY A 57 12.24 -7.68 7.14
CA GLY A 57 13.70 -7.62 7.17
C GLY A 57 14.29 -6.49 6.31
N THR A 58 15.52 -6.08 6.65
CA THR A 58 16.32 -5.11 5.89
C THR A 58 17.80 -5.23 6.27
N GLY A 59 18.69 -5.08 5.29
CA GLY A 59 20.13 -5.18 5.50
C GLY A 59 20.80 -3.91 6.03
N ALA A 60 20.08 -2.78 6.10
CA ALA A 60 20.70 -1.47 6.35
C ALA A 60 19.83 -0.47 7.14
N ALA A 61 18.61 -0.80 7.55
CA ALA A 61 17.81 0.16 8.30
C ALA A 61 18.38 0.43 9.69
N ARG A 62 18.14 1.66 10.19
CA ARG A 62 18.53 2.01 11.56
C ARG A 62 17.77 1.15 12.55
N THR A 63 18.47 0.68 13.58
CA THR A 63 17.90 -0.13 14.68
C THR A 63 16.67 0.52 15.31
N HIS A 64 16.64 1.85 15.43
CA HIS A 64 15.47 2.57 15.95
C HIS A 64 14.21 2.34 15.09
N ALA A 65 14.35 2.37 13.75
CA ALA A 65 13.21 2.15 12.85
C ALA A 65 12.69 0.71 12.99
N LEU A 66 13.61 -0.26 13.02
CA LEU A 66 13.28 -1.68 13.20
C LEU A 66 12.52 -1.99 14.48
N LYS A 67 12.76 -1.22 15.56
CA LYS A 67 12.18 -1.48 16.87
C LYS A 67 10.90 -0.71 17.17
N HIS A 68 10.63 0.40 16.46
CA HIS A 68 9.65 1.39 16.90
C HIS A 68 8.68 1.88 15.81
N VAL A 69 8.78 1.39 14.58
CA VAL A 69 7.94 1.87 13.46
C VAL A 69 7.11 0.73 12.88
N GLY A 70 5.85 1.03 12.54
CA GLY A 70 4.92 0.12 11.87
C GLY A 70 3.99 -0.62 12.82
N LEU A 71 2.98 -1.28 12.25
CA LEU A 71 2.01 -2.12 12.95
C LEU A 71 2.10 -3.57 12.46
N PRO A 72 1.56 -4.56 13.21
CA PRO A 72 1.47 -5.94 12.75
C PRO A 72 0.69 -6.07 11.45
N SER A 73 1.12 -6.98 10.58
CA SER A 73 0.43 -7.32 9.33
C SER A 73 -1.00 -7.83 9.58
N ASP A 74 -1.20 -8.65 10.60
CA ASP A 74 -2.51 -9.23 10.93
C ASP A 74 -3.59 -8.17 11.16
N ILE A 75 -3.23 -7.07 11.85
CA ILE A 75 -4.16 -5.95 12.08
C ILE A 75 -4.42 -5.23 10.76
N GLY A 76 -3.36 -4.95 10.00
CA GLY A 76 -3.46 -4.21 8.74
C GLY A 76 -4.29 -4.93 7.67
N VAL A 77 -4.11 -6.24 7.54
CA VAL A 77 -4.87 -7.07 6.59
C VAL A 77 -6.35 -7.03 6.92
N VAL A 78 -6.72 -7.17 8.20
CA VAL A 78 -8.13 -7.12 8.62
C VAL A 78 -8.74 -5.74 8.39
N GLU A 79 -8.03 -4.67 8.73
CA GLU A 79 -8.52 -3.29 8.55
C GLU A 79 -8.71 -2.94 7.07
N ALA A 80 -7.69 -3.21 6.24
CA ALA A 80 -7.75 -2.99 4.80
C ALA A 80 -8.86 -3.81 4.14
N HIS A 81 -8.96 -5.10 4.48
CA HIS A 81 -9.99 -5.97 3.93
C HIS A 81 -11.39 -5.45 4.25
N ARG A 82 -11.67 -5.11 5.51
CA ARG A 82 -12.98 -4.58 5.91
C ARG A 82 -13.32 -3.27 5.20
N ALA A 83 -12.35 -2.36 5.08
CA ALA A 83 -12.55 -1.08 4.41
C ALA A 83 -12.81 -1.26 2.90
N LEU A 84 -12.08 -2.15 2.23
CA LEU A 84 -12.28 -2.47 0.83
C LEU A 84 -13.66 -3.10 0.58
N VAL A 85 -14.03 -4.11 1.37
CA VAL A 85 -15.36 -4.77 1.27
C VAL A 85 -16.50 -3.78 1.51
N ALA A 86 -16.32 -2.84 2.46
CA ALA A 86 -17.32 -1.80 2.71
C ALA A 86 -17.42 -0.76 1.57
N ALA A 87 -16.38 -0.63 0.75
CA ALA A 87 -16.31 0.35 -0.33
C ALA A 87 -16.84 -0.17 -1.69
N GLY A 88 -16.91 -1.49 -1.90
CA GLY A 88 -17.52 -2.13 -3.08
C GLY A 88 -16.59 -3.12 -3.78
#